data_AF-A0A0E2Z8W8-F1
#
_entry.id   AF-A0A0E2Z8W8-F1
#
_cell.length_a   1.000
_cell.length_b   1.000
_cell.length_c   1.000
_cell.angle_alpha   90.00
_cell.angle_beta   90.00
_cell.angle_gamma   90.00
#
_symmetry.space_group_name_H-M   'P 1'
#
loop_
_entity.id
_entity.type
_entity.pdbx_description
1 polymer ?
#
loop_
_entity_poly.entity_id
_entity_poly.type
_entity_poly.pdbx_seq_one_letter_code
_entity_poly.pdbx_strand_id
1 'polypeptide(L)'
;MAEFESAVKKPINNERGFFEKLANGDFGLAKTYWVYGVLVGMVVNLLSNFIPSIGGFVIFIIAYTAYEIPVLMGTWKAANKYRGRKFWAVLAKTAVVLGVIMLVAGLLSIISSLG
;
A
#
# COMPACT_ATOMS: atom_id res chain seq x y z
N MET A 1 -49.82 -19.34 -1.29
CA MET A 1 -49.11 -18.44 -2.24
C MET A 1 -48.43 -17.25 -1.54
N ALA A 2 -48.01 -17.39 -0.28
CA ALA A 2 -47.37 -16.31 0.50
C ALA A 2 -46.02 -16.73 1.14
N GLU A 3 -45.50 -17.90 0.79
CA GLU A 3 -44.31 -18.48 1.45
C GLU A 3 -43.01 -18.28 0.67
N PHE A 4 -43.05 -17.83 -0.58
CA PHE A 4 -41.86 -17.67 -1.44
C PHE A 4 -41.19 -16.28 -1.37
N GLU A 5 -41.76 -15.32 -0.64
CA GLU A 5 -41.22 -13.95 -0.55
C GLU A 5 -40.24 -13.74 0.62
N SER A 6 -39.91 -14.80 1.34
CA SER A 6 -38.98 -14.78 2.48
C SER A 6 -37.53 -15.05 2.08
N ALA A 7 -37.18 -14.91 0.80
CA ALA A 7 -35.79 -14.74 0.39
C ALA A 7 -35.32 -13.36 0.87
N VAL A 8 -35.05 -13.29 2.17
CA VAL A 8 -34.27 -12.25 2.84
C VAL A 8 -33.09 -11.96 1.95
N LYS A 9 -33.16 -10.85 1.23
CA LYS A 9 -32.03 -10.23 0.53
C LYS A 9 -31.05 -9.86 1.63
N LYS A 10 -30.24 -10.83 2.05
CA LYS A 10 -29.12 -10.64 2.96
C LYS A 10 -28.38 -9.43 2.40
N PRO A 11 -28.25 -8.30 3.13
CA PRO A 11 -27.37 -7.26 2.66
C PRO A 11 -26.03 -7.96 2.49
N ILE A 12 -25.58 -8.08 1.24
CA ILE A 12 -24.21 -8.47 0.96
C ILE A 12 -23.43 -7.29 1.53
N ASN A 13 -23.11 -7.35 2.81
CA ASN A 13 -22.15 -6.45 3.41
C ASN A 13 -20.86 -6.78 2.68
N ASN A 14 -20.64 -6.04 1.60
CA ASN A 14 -19.40 -6.04 0.86
C ASN A 14 -18.39 -5.34 1.77
N GLU A 15 -17.98 -6.03 2.83
CA GLU A 15 -16.89 -5.59 3.68
C GLU A 15 -15.66 -5.56 2.79
N ARG A 16 -15.39 -4.37 2.22
CA ARG A 16 -14.25 -4.13 1.35
C ARG A 16 -13.00 -4.75 1.97
N GLY A 17 -12.27 -5.53 1.19
CA GLY A 17 -11.10 -6.27 1.67
C GLY A 17 -10.04 -5.33 2.26
N PHE A 18 -9.11 -5.86 3.07
CA PHE A 18 -8.07 -5.04 3.71
C PHE A 18 -7.28 -4.20 2.70
N PHE A 19 -6.78 -4.83 1.64
CA PHE A 19 -6.05 -4.17 0.56
C PHE A 19 -6.91 -3.15 -0.20
N GLU A 20 -8.21 -3.41 -0.34
CA GLU A 20 -9.14 -2.49 -0.99
C GLU A 20 -9.39 -1.24 -0.13
N LYS A 21 -9.56 -1.42 1.19
CA LYS A 21 -9.64 -0.30 2.16
C LYS A 21 -8.35 0.50 2.21
N LEU A 22 -7.20 -0.18 2.15
CA LEU A 22 -5.88 0.43 2.08
C LEU A 22 -5.74 1.27 0.82
N ALA A 23 -5.97 0.68 -0.35
CA ALA A 23 -5.88 1.34 -1.67
C ALA A 23 -6.89 2.47 -1.87
N ASN A 24 -8.03 2.45 -1.15
CA ASN A 24 -9.00 3.54 -1.16
C ASN A 24 -8.70 4.67 -0.17
N GLY A 25 -7.68 4.49 0.68
CA GLY A 25 -7.28 5.47 1.69
C GLY A 25 -8.26 5.57 2.86
N ASP A 26 -9.07 4.54 3.10
CA ASP A 26 -10.15 4.57 4.10
C ASP A 26 -9.62 4.52 5.55
N PHE A 27 -8.37 4.10 5.74
CA PHE A 27 -7.68 4.17 7.04
C PHE A 27 -7.23 5.58 7.44
N GLY A 28 -7.32 6.54 6.51
CA GLY A 28 -6.92 7.92 6.73
C GLY A 28 -5.41 8.15 6.58
N LEU A 29 -5.05 9.41 6.32
CA LEU A 29 -3.71 9.81 5.90
C LEU A 29 -2.61 9.39 6.87
N ALA A 30 -2.82 9.65 8.17
CA ALA A 30 -1.81 9.39 9.19
C ALA A 30 -1.47 7.89 9.30
N LYS A 31 -2.48 7.01 9.33
CA LYS A 31 -2.24 5.56 9.40
C LYS A 31 -1.63 5.04 8.10
N THR A 32 -2.16 5.45 6.94
CA THR A 32 -1.64 4.99 5.65
C THR A 32 -0.20 5.40 5.41
N TYR A 33 0.17 6.64 5.78
CA TYR A 33 1.53 7.12 5.62
C TYR A 33 2.48 6.56 6.69
N TRP A 34 2.21 6.81 7.98
CA TRP A 34 3.16 6.48 9.04
C TRP A 34 3.26 4.98 9.31
N VAL A 35 2.12 4.28 9.34
CA VAL A 35 2.11 2.85 9.66
C VAL A 35 2.43 2.05 8.41
N TYR A 36 1.59 2.18 7.38
CA TYR A 36 1.69 1.29 6.21
C TYR A 36 2.80 1.67 5.23
N GLY A 37 3.23 2.94 5.20
CA GLY A 37 4.39 3.39 4.44
C GLY A 37 5.69 3.33 5.25
N VAL A 38 5.82 4.21 6.25
CA VAL A 38 7.10 4.40 6.97
C VAL A 38 7.44 3.21 7.86
N LEU A 39 6.53 2.77 8.73
CA LEU A 39 6.82 1.70 9.69
C LEU A 39 7.01 0.36 8.99
N VAL A 40 6.16 0.01 8.01
CA VAL A 40 6.36 -1.19 7.20
C VAL A 40 7.66 -1.09 6.40
N GLY A 41 7.96 0.05 5.76
CA GLY A 41 9.21 0.24 5.04
C GLY A 41 10.45 0.08 5.93
N MET A 42 10.40 0.58 7.17
CA MET A 42 11.49 0.43 8.14
C MET A 42 11.68 -1.04 8.56
N VAL A 43 10.58 -1.75 8.81
CA VAL A 43 10.61 -3.19 9.10
C VAL A 43 11.17 -3.97 7.91
N VAL A 44 10.73 -3.65 6.69
CA VAL A 44 11.20 -4.29 5.46
C VAL A 44 12.69 -4.04 5.24
N ASN A 45 13.17 -2.81 5.47
CA ASN A 45 14.59 -2.49 5.39
C ASN A 45 15.41 -3.26 6.43
N LEU A 46 14.89 -3.40 7.65
CA LEU A 46 15.58 -4.20 8.67
C LEU A 46 15.62 -5.68 8.28
N LEU A 47 14.49 -6.24 7.85
CA LEU A 47 14.38 -7.65 7.45
C LEU A 47 15.24 -7.98 6.24
N SER A 48 15.41 -7.04 5.30
CA SER A 48 16.18 -7.29 4.08
C SER A 48 17.67 -7.56 4.38
N ASN A 49 18.22 -7.00 5.46
CA ASN A 49 19.60 -7.26 5.91
C ASN A 49 19.82 -8.71 6.39
N PHE A 50 18.76 -9.44 6.72
CA PHE A 50 18.83 -10.82 7.18
C PHE A 50 18.65 -11.84 6.04
N ILE A 51 18.58 -11.39 4.78
CA ILE A 51 18.41 -12.26 3.61
C ILE A 51 19.77 -12.45 2.93
N PRO A 52 20.49 -13.56 3.19
CA PRO A 52 21.84 -13.76 2.64
C PRO A 52 21.84 -14.20 1.17
N SER A 53 20.72 -14.71 0.67
CA SER A 53 20.59 -15.24 -0.69
C SER A 53 20.05 -14.17 -1.65
N ILE A 54 20.74 -13.99 -2.78
CA ILE A 54 20.32 -13.10 -3.87
C ILE A 54 18.93 -13.50 -4.39
N GLY A 55 18.67 -14.80 -4.58
CA GLY A 55 17.37 -15.28 -5.04
C GLY A 55 16.24 -14.98 -4.04
N GLY A 56 16.51 -15.15 -2.75
CA GLY A 56 15.56 -14.78 -1.69
C GLY A 56 15.30 -13.28 -1.65
N PHE A 57 16.34 -12.48 -1.85
CA PHE A 57 16.26 -11.02 -1.85
C PHE A 57 15.43 -10.49 -3.03
N VAL A 58 15.58 -11.07 -4.23
CA VAL A 58 14.77 -10.72 -5.40
C VAL A 58 13.29 -11.03 -5.17
N ILE A 59 12.96 -12.22 -4.67
CA ILE A 59 11.57 -12.60 -4.36
C ILE A 59 10.98 -11.64 -3.32
N PHE A 60 11.75 -11.30 -2.29
CA PHE A 60 11.35 -10.37 -1.24
C PHE A 60 11.05 -8.97 -1.80
N ILE A 61 11.91 -8.43 -2.67
CA ILE A 61 11.68 -7.13 -3.31
C ILE A 61 10.42 -7.15 -4.18
N ILE A 62 10.20 -8.21 -4.96
CA ILE A 62 9.00 -8.33 -5.80
C ILE A 62 7.74 -8.33 -4.94
N ALA A 63 7.73 -9.10 -3.84
CA ALA A 63 6.61 -9.16 -2.92
C ALA A 63 6.34 -7.81 -2.24
N TYR A 64 7.40 -7.11 -1.79
CA TYR A 64 7.28 -5.78 -1.20
C TYR A 64 6.75 -4.75 -2.20
N THR A 65 7.21 -4.81 -3.45
CA THR A 65 6.77 -3.93 -4.53
C THR A 65 5.27 -4.09 -4.80
N ALA A 66 4.76 -5.33 -4.81
CA ALA A 66 3.34 -5.60 -4.97
C ALA A 66 2.49 -5.02 -3.82
N TYR A 67 3.03 -5.01 -2.60
CA TYR A 67 2.42 -4.38 -1.43
C TYR A 67 2.47 -2.83 -1.49
N GLU A 68 3.54 -2.25 -2.04
CA GLU A 68 3.66 -0.79 -2.09
C GLU A 68 2.62 -0.12 -2.99
N ILE A 69 2.20 -0.77 -4.08
CA ILE A 69 1.22 -0.22 -5.02
C ILE A 69 -0.09 0.22 -4.31
N PRO A 70 -0.79 -0.64 -3.54
CA PRO A 70 -1.98 -0.21 -2.82
C PRO A 70 -1.67 0.81 -1.71
N VAL A 71 -0.49 0.81 -1.09
CA VAL A 71 -0.10 1.83 -0.11
C VAL A 71 0.05 3.21 -0.75
N LEU A 72 0.71 3.29 -1.91
CA LEU A 72 0.90 4.53 -2.66
C LEU A 72 -0.44 5.09 -3.14
N MET A 73 -1.29 4.25 -3.75
CA MET A 73 -2.65 4.63 -4.16
C MET A 73 -3.49 5.08 -2.95
N GLY A 74 -3.42 4.32 -1.86
CA GLY A 74 -4.11 4.61 -0.61
C GLY A 74 -3.70 5.95 -0.02
N THR A 75 -2.40 6.22 0.01
CA THR A 75 -1.83 7.47 0.55
C THR A 75 -2.25 8.66 -0.29
N TRP A 76 -2.18 8.54 -1.62
CA TRP A 76 -2.62 9.61 -2.53
C TRP A 76 -4.11 9.93 -2.38
N LYS A 77 -4.97 8.91 -2.37
CA LYS A 77 -6.42 9.08 -2.14
C LYS A 77 -6.72 9.62 -0.75
N ALA A 78 -6.05 9.12 0.29
CA ALA A 78 -6.20 9.60 1.66
C ALA A 78 -5.79 11.07 1.78
N ALA A 79 -4.72 11.49 1.09
CA ALA A 79 -4.27 12.87 1.06
C ALA A 79 -5.29 13.80 0.39
N ASN A 80 -5.94 13.33 -0.68
CA ASN A 80 -7.02 14.08 -1.36
C ASN A 80 -8.28 14.21 -0.49
N LYS A 81 -8.59 13.18 0.32
CA LYS A 81 -9.72 13.20 1.26
C LYS A 81 -9.41 13.92 2.58
N TYR A 82 -8.15 14.29 2.83
CA TYR A 82 -7.71 14.80 4.12
C TYR A 82 -8.23 16.22 4.38
N ARG A 83 -9.09 16.37 5.40
CA ARG A 83 -9.67 17.66 5.81
C ARG A 83 -8.86 18.38 6.90
N GLY A 84 -7.78 17.77 7.39
CA GLY A 84 -6.91 18.36 8.41
C GLY A 84 -5.94 19.39 7.84
N ARG A 85 -4.83 19.61 8.55
CA ARG A 85 -3.80 20.60 8.14
C ARG A 85 -3.16 20.21 6.80
N LYS A 86 -3.27 21.08 5.80
CA LYS A 86 -2.78 20.87 4.42
C LYS A 86 -1.30 20.44 4.34
N PHE A 87 -0.47 20.85 5.30
CA PHE A 87 0.93 20.44 5.42
C PHE A 87 1.12 18.92 5.33
N TRP A 88 0.30 18.14 6.04
CA TRP A 88 0.39 16.68 6.03
C TRP A 88 -0.02 16.07 4.70
N ALA A 89 -1.04 16.63 4.04
CA ALA A 89 -1.47 16.16 2.72
C ALA A 89 -0.41 16.41 1.65
N VAL A 90 0.27 17.56 1.70
CA VAL A 90 1.39 17.87 0.79
C VAL A 90 2.56 16.93 1.05
N LEU A 91 2.98 16.76 2.31
CA LEU A 91 4.08 15.87 2.68
C LEU A 91 3.84 14.43 2.20
N ALA A 92 2.63 13.91 2.41
CA ALA A 92 2.25 12.57 1.97
C ALA A 92 2.28 12.43 0.44
N LYS A 93 1.82 13.44 -0.32
CA LYS A 93 1.90 13.43 -1.78
C LYS A 93 3.34 13.46 -2.26
N THR A 94 4.19 14.30 -1.66
CA THR A 94 5.61 14.35 -1.98
C THR A 94 6.28 13.00 -1.70
N ALA A 95 5.96 12.37 -0.57
CA ALA A 95 6.48 11.06 -0.24
C ALA A 95 6.01 9.96 -1.22
N VAL A 96 4.76 10.02 -1.70
CA VAL A 96 4.28 9.10 -2.74
C VAL A 96 5.07 9.28 -4.04
N VAL A 97 5.32 10.52 -4.47
CA VAL A 97 6.13 10.79 -5.68
C VAL A 97 7.56 10.26 -5.52
N LEU A 98 8.19 10.51 -4.37
CA LEU A 98 9.52 9.98 -4.06
C LEU A 98 9.52 8.44 -4.02
N GLY A 99 8.52 7.83 -3.40
CA GLY A 99 8.36 6.37 -3.34
C GLY A 99 8.27 5.75 -4.74
N VAL A 100 7.46 6.32 -5.63
CA VAL A 100 7.36 5.86 -7.03
C VAL A 100 8.72 5.97 -7.75
N ILE A 101 9.45 7.07 -7.57
CA ILE A 101 10.79 7.24 -8.18
C ILE A 101 11.75 6.17 -7.66
N MET A 102 11.75 5.93 -6.34
CA MET A 102 12.62 4.93 -5.71
C MET A 102 12.26 3.51 -6.15
N LEU A 103 10.97 3.20 -6.29
CA LEU A 103 10.48 1.92 -6.78
C LEU A 103 10.98 1.67 -8.21
N VAL A 104 10.86 2.66 -9.10
CA VAL A 104 11.40 2.57 -10.47
C VAL A 104 12.92 2.40 -10.48
N ALA A 105 13.65 3.18 -9.67
CA ALA A 105 15.11 3.08 -9.55
C ALA A 105 15.57 1.70 -9.02
N GLY A 106 14.83 1.14 -8.05
CA GLY A 106 15.07 -0.19 -7.51
C GLY A 106 14.88 -1.29 -8.55
N LEU A 107 13.80 -1.22 -9.34
CA LEU A 107 13.57 -2.16 -10.44
C LEU A 107 14.66 -2.07 -11.52
N LEU A 108 15.10 -0.86 -11.87
CA LEU A 108 16.21 -0.66 -12.81
C LEU A 108 17.52 -1.25 -12.28
N SER A 109 17.79 -1.10 -10.99
CA SER A 109 18.99 -1.64 -10.35
C SER A 109 19.04 -3.17 -10.42
N ILE A 110 17.90 -3.84 -10.29
CA ILE A 110 17.80 -5.30 -10.48
C ILE A 110 18.17 -5.69 -11.92
N ILE A 111 17.63 -4.98 -12.91
CA ILE A 111 17.94 -5.23 -14.33
C ILE A 111 19.45 -5.03 -14.58
N SER A 112 20.04 -3.95 -14.06
CA SER A 112 21.48 -3.68 -14.20
C SER A 112 22.36 -4.72 -13.51
N SER A 113 21.89 -5.35 -12.42
CA SER A 113 22.64 -6.41 -11.73
C SER A 113 22.62 -7.77 -12.44
N LEU A 114 21.71 -7.94 -13.40
CA LEU A 114 21.52 -9.18 -14.16
C LEU A 114 22.30 -9.23 -15.48
N GLY A 115 22.91 -8.11 -15.89
CA GLY A 115 23.75 -7.99 -17.10
C GLY A 115 25.21 -7.77 -16.76
#